data_AF-A0AAV9BQA5-F1
#
_entry.id   AF-A0AAV9BQA5-F1
#
_cell.length_a   1.000
_cell.length_b   1.000
_cell.length_c   1.000
_cell.angle_alpha   90.00
_cell.angle_beta   90.00
_cell.angle_gamma   90.00
#
_symmetry.space_group_name_H-M   'P 1'
#
loop_
_entity.id
_entity.type
_entity.pdbx_description
1 polymer ?
#
loop_
_entity_poly.entity_id
_entity_poly.type
_entity_poly.pdbx_seq_one_letter_code
_entity_poly.pdbx_strand_id
1 'polypeptide(L)'
;MLVGVYGASVAPSKLSQCITEAEERCEILLNKLDPDLSSNCRKRCEEATKEGGNKSGHAFGTWNIPPVIADEESYRSRILKDEALCDAD
;
A
#
# COMPACT_ATOMS: atom_id res chain seq x y z
N MET A 1 6.27 -5.34 11.89
CA MET A 1 6.41 -4.57 10.63
C MET A 1 6.85 -3.15 10.99
N LEU A 2 7.81 -2.54 10.27
CA LEU A 2 8.46 -1.21 10.46
C LEU A 2 8.41 -0.55 11.85
N VAL A 3 7.24 -0.21 12.41
CA VAL A 3 7.05 0.23 13.81
C VAL A 3 7.70 -0.74 14.80
N GLY A 4 7.54 -2.05 14.62
CA GLY A 4 8.17 -3.04 15.51
C GLY A 4 9.70 -3.13 15.38
N VAL A 5 10.28 -2.59 14.31
CA VAL A 5 11.74 -2.62 14.05
C VAL A 5 12.40 -1.29 14.41
N TYR A 6 11.75 -0.18 14.06
CA TYR A 6 12.30 1.18 14.17
C TYR A 6 11.58 2.05 15.21
N GLY A 7 10.48 1.57 15.79
CA GLY A 7 9.62 2.35 16.67
C GLY A 7 8.64 3.27 15.91
N ALA A 8 7.56 3.68 16.59
CA ALA A 8 6.49 4.46 15.98
C ALA A 8 6.91 5.86 15.47
N SER A 9 7.96 6.45 16.07
CA SER A 9 8.48 7.77 15.68
C SER A 9 9.31 7.74 14.40
N VAL A 10 10.13 6.69 14.21
CA VAL A 10 11.07 6.58 13.09
C VAL A 10 10.48 5.80 11.92
N ALA A 11 9.53 4.91 12.18
CA ALA A 11 8.90 4.07 11.16
C ALA A 11 8.30 4.85 9.97
N PRO A 12 7.62 5.99 10.14
CA PRO A 12 7.11 6.76 8.99
C PRO A 12 8.22 7.27 8.08
N SER A 13 9.31 7.78 8.67
CA SER A 13 10.47 8.25 7.90
C SER A 13 11.16 7.09 7.18
N LYS A 14 11.32 5.93 7.83
CA LYS A 14 11.88 4.74 7.19
C LYS A 14 11.00 4.18 6.08
N LEU A 15 9.68 4.21 6.24
CA LEU A 15 8.75 3.84 5.20
C LEU A 15 8.89 4.78 3.99
N SER A 16 8.91 6.09 4.22
CA SER A 16 9.11 7.07 3.14
C SER A 16 10.43 6.84 2.41
N GLN A 17 11.52 6.57 3.13
CA GLN A 17 12.81 6.24 2.51
C GLN A 17 12.70 4.99 1.61
N CYS A 18 12.10 3.90 2.11
CA CYS A 18 11.93 2.68 1.34
C CYS A 18 11.07 2.89 0.08
N ILE A 19 10.03 3.71 0.18
CA ILE A 19 9.17 4.06 -0.96
C ILE A 19 9.99 4.82 -2.00
N THR A 20 10.70 5.88 -1.61
CA THR A 20 11.52 6.67 -2.53
C THR A 20 12.58 5.80 -3.22
N GLU A 21 13.29 4.95 -2.48
CA GLU A 21 14.26 4.03 -3.08
C GLU A 21 13.63 3.04 -4.08
N ALA A 22 12.39 2.61 -3.83
CA ALA A 22 11.67 1.74 -4.75
C ALA A 22 11.23 2.50 -6.01
N GLU A 23 10.73 3.72 -5.86
CA GLU A 23 10.30 4.60 -6.95
C GLU A 23 11.49 4.93 -7.89
N GLU A 24 12.65 5.29 -7.33
CA GLU A 24 13.87 5.53 -8.11
C GLU A 24 14.29 4.30 -8.93
N ARG A 25 14.23 3.10 -8.33
CA ARG A 25 14.55 1.85 -9.05
C ARG A 25 13.56 1.58 -10.17
N CYS A 26 12.27 1.82 -9.94
CA CYS A 26 11.24 1.70 -10.97
C CYS A 26 11.50 2.67 -12.13
N GLU A 27 11.84 3.93 -11.83
CA GLU A 27 12.17 4.92 -12.86
C GLU A 27 13.39 4.51 -13.69
N ILE A 28 14.45 4.02 -13.05
CA ILE A 28 15.64 3.51 -13.75
C ILE A 28 15.28 2.36 -14.69
N LEU A 29 14.41 1.43 -14.27
CA LEU A 29 13.96 0.31 -15.09
C LEU A 29 13.06 0.77 -16.25
N LEU A 30 12.13 1.70 -15.99
CA LEU A 30 11.27 2.29 -17.01
C LEU A 30 12.07 3.01 -18.10
N ASN A 31 13.16 3.68 -17.73
CA ASN A 31 14.05 4.36 -18.66
C ASN A 31 14.93 3.41 -19.49
N LYS A 32 15.08 2.14 -19.06
CA LYS A 32 15.82 1.10 -19.78
C LYS A 32 14.93 0.28 -20.71
N LEU A 33 13.61 0.34 -20.53
CA LEU A 33 12.66 -0.34 -21.40
C LEU A 33 12.59 0.33 -22.77
N ASP A 34 12.07 -0.43 -23.73
CA ASP A 34 11.65 0.14 -25.01
C ASP A 34 10.65 1.30 -24.78
N PRO A 35 10.75 2.43 -25.51
CA PRO A 35 9.91 3.60 -25.29
C PRO A 35 8.40 3.32 -25.34
N ASP A 36 7.96 2.42 -26.22
CA ASP A 36 6.53 2.09 -26.36
C ASP A 36 6.05 1.24 -25.17
N LEU A 37 6.90 0.32 -24.70
CA LEU A 37 6.63 -0.46 -23.48
C LEU A 37 6.63 0.42 -22.23
N SER A 38 7.57 1.35 -22.13
CA SER A 38 7.68 2.31 -21.01
C SER A 38 6.44 3.20 -20.93
N SER A 39 6.01 3.75 -22.08
CA SER A 39 4.79 4.55 -22.22
C SER A 39 3.53 3.78 -21.80
N ASN A 40 3.39 2.53 -22.26
CA ASN A 40 2.25 1.68 -21.90
C ASN A 40 2.24 1.36 -20.39
N CYS A 41 3.40 1.01 -19.83
CA CYS A 41 3.51 0.71 -18.40
C CYS A 41 3.13 1.92 -17.54
N ARG A 42 3.61 3.12 -17.88
CA ARG A 42 3.25 4.37 -17.19
C ARG A 42 1.75 4.65 -17.26
N LYS A 43 1.14 4.47 -18.43
CA LYS A 43 -0.32 4.64 -18.62
C LYS A 43 -1.11 3.67 -17.74
N ARG A 44 -0.71 2.39 -17.67
CA ARG A 44 -1.34 1.39 -16.79
C ARG A 44 -1.21 1.76 -15.31
N CYS A 45 -0.10 2.34 -14.88
CA CYS A 45 0.06 2.83 -13.52
C CYS A 45 -0.95 3.95 -13.22
N GLU A 46 -1.08 4.94 -14.12
CA GLU A 46 -2.04 6.05 -13.96
C GLU A 46 -3.49 5.54 -13.92
N GLU A 47 -3.84 4.59 -14.80
CA GLU A 47 -5.14 3.93 -14.81
C GLU A 47 -5.40 3.18 -13.51
N ALA A 48 -4.44 2.39 -13.03
CA ALA A 48 -4.56 1.63 -11.79
C ALA A 48 -4.67 2.54 -10.55
N THR A 49 -3.94 3.66 -10.49
CA THR A 49 -4.11 4.66 -9.43
C THR A 49 -5.50 5.29 -9.46
N LYS A 50 -6.03 5.56 -10.65
CA LYS A 50 -7.37 6.13 -10.83
C LYS A 50 -8.48 5.11 -10.49
N GLU A 51 -8.26 3.84 -10.83
CA GLU A 51 -9.15 2.72 -10.52
C GLU A 51 -9.15 2.42 -9.02
N GLY A 52 -7.98 2.35 -8.38
CA GLY A 52 -7.85 2.12 -6.92
C GLY A 52 -8.37 3.25 -6.05
N GLY A 53 -8.57 4.46 -6.60
CA GLY A 53 -9.30 5.54 -5.95
C GLY A 53 -10.82 5.29 -5.91
N ASN A 54 -11.59 6.26 -5.37
CA ASN A 54 -13.06 6.27 -5.16
C ASN A 54 -13.98 5.85 -6.34
N LYS A 55 -13.45 5.42 -7.49
CA LYS A 55 -14.19 5.19 -8.74
C LYS A 55 -14.28 3.73 -9.17
N SER A 56 -13.53 2.80 -8.59
CA SER A 56 -13.76 1.38 -8.91
C SER A 56 -14.93 0.84 -8.09
N GLY A 57 -15.92 0.27 -8.78
CA GLY A 57 -16.86 -0.69 -8.19
C GLY A 57 -16.17 -2.03 -7.90
N HIS A 58 -14.92 -1.98 -7.41
CA HIS A 58 -14.16 -3.17 -7.09
C HIS A 58 -14.76 -3.80 -5.83
N ALA A 59 -14.85 -5.13 -5.80
CA ALA A 59 -15.47 -5.86 -4.69
C ALA A 59 -14.82 -5.57 -3.32
N PHE A 60 -13.57 -5.09 -3.33
CA PHE A 60 -12.79 -4.75 -2.13
C PHE A 60 -12.89 -3.26 -1.72
N GLY A 61 -13.70 -2.45 -2.41
CA GLY A 61 -13.99 -1.06 -2.03
C GLY A 61 -12.85 -0.07 -2.22
N THR A 62 -13.05 1.17 -1.74
CA THR A 62 -12.01 2.21 -1.72
C THR A 62 -10.89 1.82 -0.77
N TRP A 63 -9.65 1.78 -1.26
CA TRP A 63 -8.48 1.63 -0.40
C TRP A 63 -8.26 2.91 0.42
N ASN A 64 -8.37 2.79 1.74
CA ASN A 64 -8.06 3.87 2.69
C ASN A 64 -6.74 3.56 3.39
N ILE A 65 -5.92 4.59 3.63
CA ILE A 65 -4.70 4.44 4.43
C ILE A 65 -5.12 4.04 5.86
N PRO A 66 -4.68 2.87 6.36
CA PRO A 66 -4.99 2.47 7.73
C PRO A 66 -4.31 3.42 8.72
N PRO A 67 -4.94 3.71 9.86
CA PRO A 67 -4.31 4.52 10.91
C PRO A 67 -3.04 3.83 11.41
N VAL A 68 -2.12 4.61 11.98
CA VAL A 68 -0.86 4.07 12.52
C VAL A 68 -1.16 3.00 13.57
N ILE A 69 -0.71 1.78 13.30
CA ILE A 69 -0.84 0.65 14.22
C ILE A 69 0.35 0.69 15.17
N ALA A 70 0.11 1.12 16.41
CA ALA A 70 1.13 1.18 17.44
C ALA A 70 1.51 -0.21 18.00
N ASP A 71 0.53 -1.11 18.08
CA ASP A 71 0.69 -2.50 18.53
C ASP A 71 0.02 -3.43 17.51
N GLU A 72 0.87 -4.07 16.70
CA GLU A 72 0.47 -4.96 15.61
C GLU A 72 -0.26 -6.22 16.12
N GLU A 73 0.18 -6.80 17.24
CA GLU A 73 -0.37 -8.04 17.77
C GLU A 73 -1.76 -7.81 18.38
N SER A 74 -1.90 -6.74 19.15
CA SER A 74 -3.19 -6.29 19.69
C SER A 74 -4.16 -5.87 18.58
N TYR A 75 -3.68 -5.21 17.52
CA TYR A 75 -4.52 -4.87 16.37
C TYR A 75 -5.03 -6.11 15.64
N ARG A 76 -4.15 -7.06 15.29
CA ARG A 76 -4.55 -8.32 14.62
C ARG A 76 -5.50 -9.16 15.46
N SER A 77 -5.25 -9.23 16.78
CA SER A 77 -6.12 -9.96 17.71
C SER A 77 -7.51 -9.35 17.83
N ARG A 78 -7.64 -8.02 17.65
CA ARG A 78 -8.94 -7.33 17.62
C ARG A 78 -9.69 -7.61 16.33
N ILE A 79 -9.03 -7.47 15.18
CA ILE A 79 -9.66 -7.75 13.87
C ILE A 79 -10.17 -9.19 13.78
N LEU A 80 -9.36 -10.17 14.22
CA LEU A 80 -9.77 -11.58 14.22
C LEU A 80 -10.98 -11.86 15.13
N LYS A 81 -11.19 -11.06 16.19
CA LYS A 81 -12.37 -11.17 17.06
C LYS A 81 -13.59 -10.51 16.45
N ASP A 82 -13.42 -9.38 15.78
CA ASP A 82 -14.51 -8.66 15.12
C ASP A 82 -15.04 -9.44 13.91
N GLU A 83 -14.16 -10.08 13.12
CA GLU A 83 -14.56 -10.97 12.03
C GLU A 83 -15.34 -12.20 12.53
N ALA A 84 -14.93 -12.79 13.66
CA ALA A 84 -15.64 -13.92 14.27
C ALA A 84 -17.02 -13.55 14.86
N LEU A 85 -17.30 -12.27 15.08
CA LEU A 85 -18.60 -11.79 15.57
C LEU A 85 -19.62 -11.63 14.43
N CYS A 86 -19.16 -11.40 13.19
CA CYS A 86 -20.02 -11.25 12.00
C CYS A 86 -20.50 -12.58 11.41
N ASP A 87 -19.87 -13.71 11.74
CA ASP A 87 -20.25 -15.05 11.28
C ASP A 87 -21.27 -15.75 12.22
N ALA A 88 -21.80 -15.04 13.22
CA ALA A 88 -22.66 -15.60 14.28
C ALA A 88 -24.15 -15.20 14.22
N ASP A 89 -24.60 -14.48 13.17
CA ASP A 89 -26.01 -14.09 12.96
C ASP A 89 -26.61 -14.69 11.67
#